data_AF-A0A5K7Z0I4-F1
#
_entry.id   AF-A0A5K7Z0I4-F1
#
_cell.length_a   1.000
_cell.length_b   1.000
_cell.length_c   1.000
_cell.angle_alpha   90.00
_cell.angle_beta   90.00
_cell.angle_gamma   90.00
#
_symmetry.space_group_name_H-M   'P 1'
#
loop_
_entity.id
_entity.type
_entity.pdbx_description
1 polymer ?
#
loop_
_entity_poly.entity_id
_entity_poly.type
_entity_poly.pdbx_seq_one_letter_code
_entity_poly.pdbx_strand_id
1 'polypeptide(L)'
;MTIRTDTWLYVAIQKIGNIDQIVGQTDTEHNVAFIPAFLSKDVAQQAMFHLHLEKKGKYEIQAIIYEDLASYAMEGGFLIFVLDEEGNVLERLPAEA
;
A
#
# COMPACT_ATOMS: atom_id res chain seq x y z
N MET A 1 7.37 -14.69 3.92
CA MET A 1 7.72 -14.86 2.49
C MET A 1 9.07 -14.14 2.32
N THR A 2 9.73 -14.15 1.15
CA THR A 2 10.86 -13.22 0.93
C THR A 2 10.46 -12.30 -0.22
N ILE A 3 10.00 -11.09 0.10
CA ILE A 3 9.71 -10.08 -0.90
C ILE A 3 11.03 -9.56 -1.46
N ARG A 4 11.22 -9.69 -2.77
CA ARG A 4 12.40 -9.20 -3.51
C ARG A 4 12.12 -7.84 -4.12
N THR A 5 13.17 -7.10 -4.46
CA THR A 5 13.06 -5.81 -5.17
C THR A 5 12.29 -5.92 -6.48
N ASP A 6 12.38 -7.05 -7.19
CA ASP A 6 11.62 -7.34 -8.42
C ASP A 6 10.17 -7.82 -8.20
N THR A 7 9.71 -7.88 -6.95
CA THR A 7 8.35 -8.37 -6.63
C THR A 7 7.32 -7.33 -7.01
N TRP A 8 6.31 -7.77 -7.76
CA TRP A 8 5.15 -6.95 -8.07
C TRP A 8 4.18 -6.94 -6.90
N LEU A 9 3.88 -5.73 -6.42
CA LEU A 9 2.89 -5.48 -5.39
C LEU A 9 1.76 -4.65 -5.98
N TYR A 10 0.58 -4.82 -5.45
CA TYR A 10 -0.59 -4.03 -5.80
C TYR A 10 -0.78 -2.97 -4.72
N VAL A 11 -0.98 -1.73 -5.15
CA VAL A 11 -1.25 -0.59 -4.27
C VAL A 11 -2.52 0.12 -4.74
N ALA A 12 -3.21 0.75 -3.79
CA ALA A 12 -4.33 1.62 -4.11
C ALA A 12 -3.80 3.01 -4.48
N ILE A 13 -4.24 3.52 -5.62
CA ILE A 13 -3.94 4.86 -6.13
C ILE A 13 -5.23 5.66 -6.10
N GLN A 14 -5.20 6.84 -5.48
CA GLN A 14 -6.28 7.80 -5.54
C GLN A 14 -6.01 8.80 -6.66
N LYS A 15 -6.98 8.95 -7.55
CA LYS A 15 -6.99 10.02 -8.56
C LYS A 15 -7.62 11.27 -7.99
N ILE A 16 -6.78 12.27 -7.74
CA ILE A 16 -7.19 13.60 -7.29
C ILE A 16 -7.02 14.57 -8.46
N GLY A 17 -8.11 14.78 -9.20
CA GLY A 17 -8.08 15.60 -10.41
C GLY A 17 -7.24 14.98 -11.52
N ASN A 18 -6.01 15.49 -11.71
CA ASN A 18 -5.06 15.03 -12.72
C ASN A 18 -3.75 14.51 -12.09
N ILE A 19 -3.76 14.24 -10.78
CA ILE A 19 -2.64 13.72 -10.02
C ILE A 19 -3.01 12.34 -9.50
N ASP A 20 -2.10 11.39 -9.69
CA ASP A 20 -2.17 10.04 -9.14
C ASP A 20 -1.38 10.01 -7.84
N GLN A 21 -2.01 9.66 -6.73
CA GLN A 21 -1.36 9.59 -5.43
C GLN A 21 -1.55 8.22 -4.81
N ILE A 22 -0.47 7.63 -4.30
CA ILE A 22 -0.55 6.38 -3.57
C ILE A 22 -1.34 6.61 -2.27
N VAL A 23 -2.34 5.77 -2.03
CA VAL A 23 -3.14 5.79 -0.80
C VAL A 23 -2.32 5.19 0.31
N GLY A 24 -1.80 6.04 1.19
CA GLY A 24 -1.25 5.63 2.47
C GLY A 24 -2.34 5.56 3.54
N GLN A 25 -2.11 4.72 4.55
CA GLN A 25 -2.88 4.64 5.78
C GLN A 25 -2.04 5.21 6.93
N THR A 26 -2.72 5.72 7.95
CA THR A 26 -2.07 6.12 9.20
C THR A 26 -2.60 5.24 10.31
N ASP A 27 -1.69 4.56 10.98
CA ASP A 27 -2.01 3.83 12.19
C ASP A 27 -2.05 4.81 13.36
N THR A 28 -3.24 5.09 13.89
CA THR A 28 -3.39 6.03 15.01
C THR A 28 -2.90 5.46 16.34
N GLU A 29 -2.84 4.12 16.47
CA GLU A 29 -2.38 3.44 17.69
C GLU A 29 -0.85 3.56 17.83
N HIS A 30 -0.13 3.38 16.72
CA HIS A 30 1.32 3.44 16.64
C HIS A 30 1.87 4.78 16.14
N ASN A 31 0.99 5.71 15.72
CA ASN A 31 1.35 7.02 15.17
C ASN A 31 2.29 6.93 13.95
N VAL A 32 2.14 5.90 13.13
CA VAL A 32 2.97 5.67 11.94
C VAL A 32 2.14 5.77 10.68
N ALA A 33 2.74 6.33 9.63
CA ALA A 33 2.16 6.33 8.29
C ALA A 33 2.77 5.19 7.47
N PHE A 34 1.92 4.40 6.83
CA PHE A 34 2.34 3.25 6.06
C PHE A 34 1.55 3.13 4.76
N ILE A 35 2.14 2.51 3.76
CA ILE A 35 1.52 2.23 2.47
C ILE A 35 1.04 0.77 2.49
N PRO A 36 -0.29 0.53 2.41
CA PRO A 36 -0.83 -0.80 2.25
C PRO A 36 -0.49 -1.33 0.84
N ALA A 37 0.26 -2.43 0.82
CA ALA A 37 0.62 -3.16 -0.38
C ALA A 37 0.00 -4.57 -0.33
N PHE A 38 -0.27 -5.16 -1.50
CA PHE A 38 -0.96 -6.43 -1.59
C PHE A 38 -0.27 -7.34 -2.62
N LEU A 39 -0.30 -8.65 -2.39
CA LEU A 39 0.31 -9.63 -3.31
C LEU A 39 -0.54 -9.87 -4.57
N SER A 40 -1.85 -9.62 -4.46
CA SER A 40 -2.82 -9.91 -5.52
C SER A 40 -3.79 -8.76 -5.67
N LYS A 41 -4.24 -8.53 -6.92
CA LYS A 41 -5.27 -7.53 -7.22
C LYS A 41 -6.58 -7.79 -6.47
N ASP A 42 -6.99 -9.05 -6.36
CA ASP A 42 -8.23 -9.43 -5.67
C ASP A 42 -8.20 -9.01 -4.19
N VAL A 43 -7.14 -9.39 -3.48
CA VAL A 43 -6.85 -8.98 -2.10
C VAL A 43 -6.89 -7.47 -1.95
N ALA A 44 -6.22 -6.74 -2.86
CA ALA A 44 -6.24 -5.27 -2.85
C ALA A 44 -7.65 -4.70 -3.03
N GLN A 45 -8.44 -5.24 -3.96
CA GLN A 45 -9.82 -4.80 -4.20
C GLN A 45 -10.73 -5.09 -3.01
N GLN A 46 -10.57 -6.24 -2.36
CA GLN A 46 -11.31 -6.56 -1.15
C GLN A 46 -10.92 -5.62 0.01
N ALA A 47 -9.62 -5.46 0.25
CA ALA A 47 -9.11 -4.59 1.30
C ALA A 47 -9.56 -3.12 1.12
N MET A 48 -9.74 -2.63 -0.11
CA MET A 48 -10.30 -1.29 -0.35
C MET A 48 -11.67 -1.07 0.29
N PHE A 49 -12.50 -2.10 0.44
CA PHE A 49 -13.78 -1.98 1.15
C PHE A 49 -13.62 -1.78 2.66
N HIS A 50 -12.49 -2.23 3.21
CA HIS A 50 -12.13 -2.12 4.63
C HIS A 50 -11.28 -0.88 4.93
N LEU A 51 -10.57 -0.35 3.92
CA LEU A 51 -9.80 0.88 4.06
C LEU A 51 -10.73 2.07 4.34
N HIS A 52 -10.21 3.03 5.12
CA HIS A 52 -10.88 4.31 5.39
C HIS A 52 -10.80 5.23 4.16
N LEU A 53 -11.40 4.81 3.05
CA LEU A 53 -11.43 5.57 1.81
C LEU A 53 -12.51 6.64 1.88
N GLU A 54 -12.19 7.84 1.40
CA GLU A 54 -13.20 8.86 1.19
C GLU A 54 -14.25 8.36 0.17
N LYS A 55 -15.54 8.39 0.55
CA LYS A 55 -16.67 7.89 -0.27
C LYS A 55 -16.80 8.51 -1.67
N LYS A 56 -16.09 9.60 -1.97
CA LYS A 56 -16.12 10.31 -3.26
C LYS A 56 -14.79 10.27 -4.03
N GLY A 57 -13.76 9.62 -3.51
CA GLY A 57 -12.49 9.46 -4.20
C GLY A 57 -12.60 8.47 -5.36
N LYS A 58 -11.89 8.73 -6.46
CA LYS A 58 -11.64 7.73 -7.50
C LYS A 58 -10.40 6.95 -7.09
N TYR A 59 -10.55 5.65 -6.90
CA TYR A 59 -9.44 4.78 -6.53
C TYR A 59 -9.23 3.70 -7.57
N GLU A 60 -7.98 3.41 -7.88
CA GLU A 60 -7.58 2.39 -8.82
C GLU A 60 -6.49 1.53 -8.19
N ILE A 61 -6.58 0.21 -8.40
CA ILE A 61 -5.49 -0.69 -8.02
C ILE A 61 -4.48 -0.73 -9.15
N GLN A 62 -3.23 -0.40 -8.85
CA GLN A 62 -2.12 -0.50 -9.78
C GLN A 62 -1.05 -1.44 -9.24
N ALA A 63 -0.40 -2.15 -10.17
CA ALA A 63 0.75 -2.97 -9.86
C ALA A 63 2.01 -2.11 -9.95
N ILE A 64 2.84 -2.15 -8.92
CA ILE A 64 4.11 -1.44 -8.80
C ILE A 64 5.19 -2.42 -8.33
N ILE A 65 6.41 -2.23 -8.78
CA ILE A 65 7.55 -3.04 -8.34
C ILE A 65 7.96 -2.59 -6.94
N TYR A 66 8.26 -3.53 -6.03
CA TYR A 66 8.62 -3.23 -4.65
C TYR A 66 9.78 -2.24 -4.56
N GLU A 67 10.80 -2.33 -5.40
CA GLU A 67 11.92 -1.37 -5.43
C GLU A 67 11.47 0.09 -5.64
N ASP A 68 10.53 0.30 -6.55
CA ASP A 68 9.99 1.63 -6.88
C ASP A 68 9.10 2.13 -5.74
N LEU A 69 8.26 1.25 -5.20
CA LEU A 69 7.43 1.54 -4.03
C LEU A 69 8.28 1.84 -2.78
N ALA A 70 9.36 1.09 -2.56
CA ALA A 70 10.30 1.29 -1.48
C ALA A 70 10.98 2.65 -1.59
N SER A 71 11.42 3.02 -2.79
CA SER A 71 11.99 4.35 -3.05
C SER A 71 10.97 5.45 -2.72
N TYR A 72 9.74 5.35 -3.23
CA TYR A 72 8.67 6.31 -2.94
C TYR A 72 8.35 6.40 -1.44
N ALA A 73 8.25 5.26 -0.77
CA ALA A 73 7.95 5.20 0.66
C ALA A 73 9.08 5.84 1.48
N MET A 74 10.34 5.56 1.14
CA MET A 74 11.51 6.14 1.80
C MET A 74 11.59 7.66 1.60
N GLU A 75 11.34 8.16 0.39
CA GLU A 75 11.31 9.60 0.12
C GLU A 75 10.20 10.31 0.90
N GLY A 76 9.06 9.65 1.09
CA GLY A 76 7.93 10.16 1.86
C GLY A 76 7.99 9.89 3.37
N GLY A 77 8.94 9.09 3.86
CA GLY A 77 9.01 8.67 5.26
C GLY A 77 7.89 7.70 5.69
N PHE A 78 7.34 6.94 4.74
CA PHE A 78 6.31 5.93 4.97
C PHE A 78 6.91 4.53 5.11
N LEU A 79 6.26 3.68 5.89
CA LEU A 79 6.54 2.23 5.93
C LEU A 79 5.73 1.51 4.85
N ILE A 80 6.10 0.29 4.46
CA ILE A 80 5.30 -0.51 3.53
C ILE A 80 4.80 -1.75 4.26
N PHE A 81 3.48 -1.88 4.40
CA PHE A 81 2.87 -3.05 5.03
C PHE A 81 2.15 -3.87 3.97
N VAL A 82 2.58 -5.11 3.80
CA VAL A 82 1.86 -6.09 2.99
C VAL A 82 0.67 -6.55 3.80
N LEU A 83 -0.53 -6.22 3.35
CA LEU A 83 -1.78 -6.58 4.00
C LEU A 83 -2.48 -7.73 3.27
N ASP A 84 -3.32 -8.43 4.01
CA ASP A 84 -4.28 -9.40 3.51
C ASP A 84 -5.66 -8.76 3.21
N GLU A 85 -6.61 -9.54 2.70
CA GLU A 85 -7.96 -9.08 2.32
C GLU A 85 -8.74 -8.53 3.51
N GLU A 86 -8.48 -9.07 4.70
CA GLU A 86 -9.05 -8.62 5.97
C GLU A 86 -8.33 -7.40 6.58
N GLY A 87 -7.23 -6.94 5.96
CA GLY A 87 -6.40 -5.83 6.48
C GLY A 87 -5.37 -6.25 7.53
N ASN A 88 -5.14 -7.56 7.71
CA ASN A 88 -4.10 -8.09 8.58
C ASN A 88 -2.71 -7.87 7.96
N VAL A 89 -1.73 -7.44 8.76
CA VAL A 89 -0.34 -7.28 8.31
C VAL A 89 0.30 -8.65 8.13
N LEU A 90 0.57 -9.03 6.89
CA LEU A 90 1.30 -10.24 6.53
C LEU A 90 2.81 -10.03 6.64
N GLU A 91 3.30 -8.89 6.15
CA GLU A 91 4.74 -8.58 6.12
C GLU A 91 4.98 -7.08 6.23
N ARG A 92 6.11 -6.66 6.82
CA ARG A 92 6.50 -5.26 6.96
C ARG A 92 7.83 -5.04 6.25
N LEU A 93 7.91 -3.98 5.46
CA LEU A 93 9.05 -3.67 4.61
C LEU A 93 9.60 -2.25 4.92
N PRO A 94 10.93 -2.05 4.88
CA PRO A 94 11.93 -3.08 4.63
C PRO A 94 12.03 -4.03 5.83
N ALA A 95 11.99 -5.34 5.57
CA ALA A 95 12.39 -6.32 6.56
C ALA A 95 13.89 -6.09 6.75
N GLU A 96 14.29 -5.51 7.87
CA GLU A 96 15.70 -5.44 8.25
C GLU A 96 16.30 -6.85 8.07
N ALA A 97 17.34 -6.92 7.23
CA ALA A 97 18.07 -8.14 6.91
C ALA A 97 18.83 -8.68 8.13
#